data_AF-A0A2C9A5E7-F1
#
_entry.id   AF-A0A2C9A5E7-F1
#
_cell.length_a   1.000
_cell.length_b   1.000
_cell.length_c   1.000
_cell.angle_alpha   90.00
_cell.angle_beta   90.00
_cell.angle_gamma   90.00
#
_symmetry.space_group_name_H-M   'P 1'
#
loop_
_entity.id
_entity.type
_entity.pdbx_description
1 polymer ?
#
loop_
_entity_poly.entity_id
_entity_poly.type
_entity_poly.pdbx_seq_one_letter_code
_entity_poly.pdbx_strand_id
1 'polypeptide(L)'
;MKRNWFLPALAVSAAMMFSACGDDSSTSSTPVVTPGTPSTPSTPTPDPGTTPTTPTTQTYGILPTTANPAASLTWYASWKGTYYKSYIEEAAAYPVLAQDWGVVFGAYTAAGMFPARIIWDTSSDSYCVIDECTNSYKKRGCTVSEGIGYGMLITLFAGDLDAFNSLWYYSKGYREYQGGPQLTPWKTGTFSYESLGAPANSSSATDADLDIATALIIAYYQTGLAPYLEDALAIANSIWTEEISPSLMIYSGNMATWKTADPIFNLSYFSPVAIRLFALVDKNHDWTGVLNTMYDYMLRVQAAGTGVFPDWTNTAGVAVNPKNGSADKTYWMFYHESVRIPWRIAWDYYWTQDPRAQQVLNTLNTFISTKSGGDPANLETTGKVMYSAVAGQPDGSTNSLLPNWHGAWCLTGMGGNQAWLDACTASFNTKTFSGFNYFPHILMTMYSELLNGLFVKPATLPL
;
A
#
# COMPACT_ATOMS: atom_id res chain seq x y z
N MET A 1 50.52 24.50 -8.86
CA MET A 1 49.87 24.01 -10.09
C MET A 1 49.98 22.49 -10.14
N LYS A 2 48.85 21.83 -10.42
CA LYS A 2 48.66 20.44 -10.88
C LYS A 2 49.12 19.26 -9.99
N ARG A 3 48.09 18.48 -9.59
CA ARG A 3 48.10 17.12 -9.02
C ARG A 3 48.69 16.11 -10.02
N ASN A 4 49.50 15.17 -9.54
CA ASN A 4 49.83 13.94 -10.22
C ASN A 4 49.28 12.73 -9.45
N TRP A 5 48.84 11.76 -10.25
CA TRP A 5 48.28 10.47 -9.89
C TRP A 5 49.35 9.46 -9.45
N PHE A 6 48.96 8.51 -8.59
CA PHE A 6 49.59 7.19 -8.48
C PHE A 6 48.49 6.13 -8.22
N LEU A 7 48.33 5.22 -9.19
CA LEU A 7 48.03 3.79 -8.99
C LEU A 7 49.40 3.06 -8.83
N PRO A 8 49.53 1.74 -8.54
CA PRO A 8 48.55 0.65 -8.35
C PRO A 8 48.87 -0.27 -7.13
N ALA A 9 48.09 -1.36 -6.91
CA ALA A 9 48.63 -2.72 -6.72
C ALA A 9 47.51 -3.76 -6.45
N LEU A 10 47.40 -4.72 -7.37
CA LEU A 10 46.82 -6.05 -7.17
C LEU A 10 47.79 -6.91 -6.33
N ALA A 11 47.23 -7.81 -5.51
CA ALA A 11 47.86 -9.09 -5.20
C ALA A 11 46.79 -10.17 -5.00
N VAL A 12 46.91 -11.20 -5.83
CA VAL A 12 46.15 -12.46 -5.91
C VAL A 12 46.82 -13.51 -5.00
N SER A 13 46.04 -14.41 -4.41
CA SER A 13 46.38 -15.84 -4.12
C SER A 13 45.09 -16.55 -3.67
N ALA A 14 44.45 -17.38 -4.52
CA ALA A 14 44.65 -18.84 -4.68
C ALA A 14 44.35 -19.64 -3.38
N ALA A 15 43.13 -20.18 -3.21
CA ALA A 15 42.62 -21.48 -3.67
C ALA A 15 43.02 -22.67 -2.77
N MET A 16 42.03 -23.40 -2.24
CA MET A 16 42.00 -24.88 -2.21
C MET A 16 40.56 -25.38 -2.01
N MET A 17 40.17 -26.27 -2.92
CA MET A 17 39.02 -27.16 -2.82
C MET A 17 39.28 -28.29 -1.82
N PHE A 18 38.24 -28.78 -1.17
CA PHE A 18 38.03 -30.22 -1.00
C PHE A 18 36.54 -30.55 -1.11
N SER A 19 36.28 -31.54 -1.96
CA SER A 19 35.01 -32.20 -2.20
C SER A 19 34.76 -33.27 -1.14
N ALA A 20 33.50 -33.50 -0.76
CA ALA A 20 33.07 -34.77 -0.18
C ALA A 20 31.56 -34.99 -0.43
N CYS A 21 31.27 -36.03 -1.21
CA CYS A 21 29.96 -36.60 -1.45
C CYS A 21 29.46 -37.39 -0.22
N GLY A 22 28.14 -37.53 -0.11
CA GLY A 22 27.47 -38.51 0.73
C GLY A 22 26.08 -38.78 0.18
N ASP A 23 25.96 -39.91 -0.51
CA ASP A 23 24.73 -40.50 -1.02
C ASP A 23 23.77 -40.84 0.12
N ASP A 24 22.46 -40.69 -0.11
CA ASP A 24 21.52 -41.72 0.34
C ASP A 24 20.34 -41.81 -0.61
N SER A 25 20.09 -43.06 -1.02
CA SER A 25 19.10 -43.46 -2.00
C SER A 25 17.91 -44.06 -1.26
N SER A 26 16.70 -43.57 -1.55
CA SER A 26 15.50 -44.38 -1.37
C SER A 26 14.53 -44.12 -2.50
N THR A 27 14.29 -45.20 -3.23
CA THR A 27 13.41 -45.34 -4.37
C THR A 27 11.96 -45.42 -3.88
N SER A 28 11.09 -44.54 -4.38
CA SER A 28 9.65 -44.81 -4.40
C SER A 28 9.14 -44.71 -5.83
N SER A 29 8.54 -45.80 -6.27
CA SER A 29 8.05 -46.05 -7.62
C SER A 29 6.83 -45.19 -7.93
N THR A 30 6.90 -44.40 -9.00
CA THR A 30 5.75 -43.77 -9.64
C THR A 30 4.91 -44.84 -10.35
N PRO A 31 3.59 -44.94 -10.10
CA PRO A 31 2.74 -45.82 -10.88
C PRO A 31 2.44 -45.20 -12.25
N VAL A 32 2.65 -46.00 -13.29
CA VAL A 32 2.25 -45.73 -14.67
C VAL A 32 0.72 -45.68 -14.75
N VAL A 33 0.16 -44.50 -15.05
CA VAL A 33 -1.27 -44.34 -15.36
C VAL A 33 -1.45 -44.53 -16.87
N THR A 34 -2.24 -45.54 -17.23
CA THR A 34 -2.69 -45.79 -18.60
C THR A 34 -3.77 -44.77 -18.99
N PRO A 35 -3.83 -44.28 -20.25
CA PRO A 35 -4.88 -43.35 -20.66
C PRO A 35 -6.25 -44.04 -20.66
N GLY A 36 -7.11 -43.65 -19.73
CA GLY A 36 -8.53 -44.03 -19.70
C GLY A 36 -9.36 -43.18 -20.67
N THR A 37 -10.31 -43.83 -21.31
CA THR A 37 -11.32 -43.30 -22.26
C THR A 37 -12.05 -42.05 -21.71
N PRO A 38 -12.43 -41.05 -22.55
CA PRO A 38 -13.09 -39.85 -22.07
C PRO A 38 -14.49 -40.16 -21.53
N SER A 39 -14.74 -39.85 -20.26
CA SER A 39 -16.08 -39.80 -19.68
C SER A 39 -16.70 -38.41 -19.88
N THR A 40 -17.90 -38.39 -20.44
CA THR A 40 -18.76 -37.20 -20.57
C THR A 40 -19.06 -36.58 -19.21
N PRO A 41 -19.02 -35.23 -19.06
CA PRO A 41 -19.41 -34.58 -17.82
C PRO A 41 -20.92 -34.69 -17.61
N SER A 42 -21.32 -35.21 -16.45
CA SER A 42 -22.69 -35.17 -15.96
C SER A 42 -23.03 -33.76 -15.45
N THR A 43 -24.10 -33.18 -15.96
CA THR A 43 -24.70 -31.92 -15.52
C THR A 43 -25.11 -32.02 -14.04
N PRO A 44 -24.76 -31.07 -13.16
CA PRO A 44 -25.25 -31.07 -11.78
C PRO A 44 -26.72 -30.65 -11.75
N THR A 45 -27.56 -31.44 -11.11
CA THR A 45 -28.95 -31.09 -10.77
C THR A 45 -28.95 -30.05 -9.64
N PRO A 46 -29.80 -29.00 -9.65
CA PRO A 46 -29.85 -28.02 -8.57
C PRO A 46 -30.40 -28.64 -7.28
N ASP A 47 -29.74 -28.33 -6.16
CA ASP A 47 -30.20 -28.66 -4.80
C ASP A 47 -31.43 -27.80 -4.44
N PRO A 48 -32.61 -28.38 -4.15
CA PRO A 48 -33.79 -27.63 -3.74
C PRO A 48 -33.70 -27.36 -2.23
N GLY A 49 -32.85 -26.43 -1.81
CA GLY A 49 -32.59 -26.23 -0.37
C GLY A 49 -32.15 -24.85 0.12
N THR A 50 -31.86 -23.88 -0.75
CA THR A 50 -31.42 -22.54 -0.30
C THR A 50 -32.46 -21.48 -0.63
N THR A 51 -33.25 -21.13 0.38
CA THR A 51 -34.03 -19.90 0.38
C THR A 51 -33.08 -18.73 0.15
N PRO A 52 -33.35 -17.80 -0.78
CA PRO A 52 -32.53 -16.61 -0.94
C PRO A 52 -32.56 -15.82 0.36
N THR A 53 -31.40 -15.70 1.03
CA THR A 53 -31.24 -14.72 2.09
C THR A 53 -31.38 -13.34 1.45
N THR A 54 -32.43 -12.62 1.85
CA THR A 54 -32.60 -11.19 1.53
C THR A 54 -31.28 -10.47 1.84
N PRO A 55 -30.74 -9.63 0.93
CA PRO A 55 -29.54 -8.87 1.24
C PRO A 55 -29.79 -8.06 2.50
N THR A 56 -29.06 -8.36 3.57
CA THR A 56 -28.98 -7.47 4.74
C THR A 56 -28.56 -6.11 4.22
N THR A 57 -29.37 -5.09 4.47
CA THR A 57 -29.04 -3.70 4.12
C THR A 57 -27.63 -3.43 4.60
N GLN A 58 -26.69 -3.17 3.68
CA GLN A 58 -25.30 -2.93 4.07
C GLN A 58 -25.28 -1.71 4.99
N THR A 59 -24.99 -1.93 6.27
CA THR A 59 -24.87 -0.84 7.24
C THR A 59 -23.47 -0.27 7.11
N TYR A 60 -23.39 0.87 6.46
CA TYR A 60 -22.19 1.69 6.42
C TYR A 60 -22.17 2.69 7.57
N GLY A 61 -20.98 3.18 7.90
CA GLY A 61 -20.80 4.39 8.68
C GLY A 61 -21.27 5.64 7.94
N ILE A 62 -21.09 6.79 8.59
CA ILE A 62 -21.52 8.07 8.02
C ILE A 62 -20.64 8.47 6.83
N LEU A 63 -21.27 9.07 5.82
CA LEU A 63 -20.62 9.84 4.77
C LEU A 63 -20.96 11.33 4.96
N PRO A 64 -20.15 12.25 4.38
CA PRO A 64 -20.54 13.63 4.25
C PRO A 64 -21.86 13.76 3.49
N THR A 65 -22.74 14.68 3.91
CA THR A 65 -23.97 15.02 3.16
C THR A 65 -23.65 15.63 1.79
N THR A 66 -22.42 16.12 1.62
CA THR A 66 -21.86 16.66 0.38
C THR A 66 -21.09 15.64 -0.46
N ALA A 67 -21.15 14.34 -0.13
CA ALA A 67 -20.47 13.30 -0.88
C ALA A 67 -20.86 13.34 -2.36
N ASN A 68 -19.86 13.35 -3.23
CA ASN A 68 -20.02 13.48 -4.68
C ASN A 68 -19.09 12.51 -5.43
N PRO A 69 -19.55 11.29 -5.75
CA PRO A 69 -18.75 10.30 -6.47
C PRO A 69 -18.17 10.84 -7.80
N ALA A 70 -18.89 11.71 -8.51
CA ALA A 70 -18.45 12.26 -9.79
C ALA A 70 -17.26 13.23 -9.64
N ALA A 71 -17.18 13.96 -8.53
CA ALA A 71 -15.99 14.77 -8.23
C ALA A 71 -14.76 13.88 -8.04
N SER A 72 -14.92 12.77 -7.33
CA SER A 72 -13.84 11.80 -7.12
C SER A 72 -13.37 11.17 -8.43
N LEU A 73 -14.29 10.80 -9.33
CA LEU A 73 -13.94 10.25 -10.65
C LEU A 73 -13.21 11.26 -11.55
N THR A 74 -13.45 12.56 -11.37
CA THR A 74 -12.70 13.62 -12.07
C THR A 74 -11.24 13.65 -11.60
N TRP A 75 -11.01 13.48 -10.29
CA TRP A 75 -9.66 13.40 -9.74
C TRP A 75 -8.96 12.09 -10.13
N TYR A 76 -9.68 10.96 -10.11
CA TYR A 76 -9.19 9.68 -10.64
C TYR A 76 -8.66 9.83 -12.07
N ALA A 77 -9.44 10.44 -12.98
CA ALA A 77 -9.03 10.63 -14.36
C ALA A 77 -7.75 11.50 -14.47
N SER A 78 -7.66 12.56 -13.66
CA SER A 78 -6.50 13.46 -13.61
C SER A 78 -5.26 12.76 -13.07
N TRP A 79 -5.42 11.98 -12.00
CA TRP A 79 -4.36 11.17 -11.40
C TRP A 79 -3.87 10.09 -12.37
N LYS A 80 -4.78 9.33 -12.99
CA LYS A 80 -4.46 8.27 -13.95
C LYS A 80 -3.69 8.83 -15.15
N GLY A 81 -4.17 9.92 -15.76
CA GLY A 81 -3.48 10.58 -16.87
C GLY A 81 -2.05 11.02 -16.52
N THR A 82 -1.82 11.40 -15.27
CA THR A 82 -0.50 11.87 -14.80
C THR A 82 0.44 10.72 -14.44
N TYR A 83 -0.01 9.79 -13.59
CA TYR A 83 0.88 8.86 -12.89
C TYR A 83 0.85 7.43 -13.42
N TYR A 84 -0.29 6.97 -13.90
CA TYR A 84 -0.43 5.62 -14.47
C TYR A 84 0.24 5.58 -15.85
N LYS A 85 1.08 4.58 -16.07
CA LYS A 85 1.74 4.32 -17.36
C LYS A 85 1.64 2.84 -17.70
N SER A 86 1.02 2.55 -18.85
CA SER A 86 0.93 1.18 -19.33
C SER A 86 2.21 0.74 -20.02
N TYR A 87 2.47 -0.56 -19.99
CA TYR A 87 3.54 -1.20 -20.77
C TYR A 87 3.46 -0.82 -22.25
N ILE A 88 2.26 -0.83 -22.83
CA ILE A 88 2.05 -0.56 -24.26
C ILE A 88 2.48 0.87 -24.61
N GLU A 89 2.01 1.87 -23.86
CA GLU A 89 2.36 3.28 -24.11
C GLU A 89 3.87 3.51 -23.97
N GLU A 90 4.46 2.89 -22.95
CA GLU A 90 5.87 3.07 -22.65
C GLU A 90 6.79 2.30 -23.60
N ALA A 91 6.42 1.09 -24.02
CA ALA A 91 7.15 0.33 -25.04
C ALA A 91 7.08 0.98 -26.43
N ALA A 92 5.95 1.61 -26.77
CA ALA A 92 5.83 2.38 -28.00
C ALA A 92 6.73 3.63 -27.98
N ALA A 93 6.85 4.29 -26.84
CA ALA A 93 7.73 5.44 -26.68
C ALA A 93 9.22 5.05 -26.60
N TYR A 94 9.54 3.90 -25.99
CA TYR A 94 10.91 3.47 -25.68
C TYR A 94 11.17 2.00 -26.04
N PRO A 95 11.18 1.65 -27.33
CA PRO A 95 11.22 0.24 -27.77
C PRO A 95 12.51 -0.49 -27.42
N VAL A 96 13.63 0.22 -27.21
CA VAL A 96 14.90 -0.37 -26.77
C VAL A 96 14.86 -0.70 -25.28
N LEU A 97 14.46 0.26 -24.45
CA LEU A 97 14.43 0.11 -22.99
C LEU A 97 13.35 -0.85 -22.52
N ALA A 98 12.21 -0.88 -23.19
CA ALA A 98 11.14 -1.82 -22.86
C ALA A 98 11.53 -3.30 -23.10
N GLN A 99 12.67 -3.59 -23.73
CA GLN A 99 13.21 -4.95 -23.82
C GLN A 99 13.59 -5.51 -22.45
N ASP A 100 14.08 -4.67 -21.53
CA ASP A 100 14.44 -5.08 -20.17
C ASP A 100 13.20 -5.55 -19.40
N TRP A 101 12.06 -4.93 -19.66
CA TRP A 101 10.78 -5.41 -19.15
C TRP A 101 10.35 -6.74 -19.75
N GLY A 102 10.80 -7.08 -20.96
CA GLY A 102 10.58 -8.41 -21.55
C GLY A 102 11.15 -9.53 -20.69
N VAL A 103 12.18 -9.27 -19.88
CA VAL A 103 12.76 -10.24 -18.94
C VAL A 103 11.76 -10.63 -17.84
N VAL A 104 11.01 -9.65 -17.32
CA VAL A 104 10.04 -9.85 -16.23
C VAL A 104 8.65 -10.19 -16.77
N PHE A 105 8.23 -9.52 -17.84
CA PHE A 105 6.84 -9.49 -18.33
C PHE A 105 6.65 -10.15 -19.69
N GLY A 106 7.67 -10.81 -20.26
CA GLY A 106 7.57 -11.48 -21.55
C GLY A 106 6.45 -12.53 -21.60
N ALA A 107 6.34 -13.37 -20.57
CA ALA A 107 5.26 -14.36 -20.48
C ALA A 107 3.87 -13.71 -20.32
N TYR A 108 3.79 -12.60 -19.60
CA TYR A 108 2.55 -11.86 -19.39
C TYR A 108 2.03 -11.26 -20.69
N THR A 109 2.90 -10.51 -21.38
CA THR A 109 2.56 -9.86 -22.65
C THR A 109 2.22 -10.87 -23.75
N ALA A 110 2.92 -12.01 -23.80
CA ALA A 110 2.58 -13.11 -24.71
C ALA A 110 1.18 -13.71 -24.45
N ALA A 111 0.71 -13.66 -23.19
CA ALA A 111 -0.63 -14.07 -22.79
C ALA A 111 -1.68 -12.94 -22.89
N GLY A 112 -1.34 -11.77 -23.44
CA GLY A 112 -2.24 -10.62 -23.54
C GLY A 112 -2.45 -9.87 -22.22
N MET A 113 -1.62 -10.14 -21.20
CA MET A 113 -1.62 -9.45 -19.92
C MET A 113 -0.59 -8.32 -19.95
N PHE A 114 -1.06 -7.07 -20.00
CA PHE A 114 -0.18 -5.91 -20.14
C PHE A 114 -0.01 -5.20 -18.80
N PRO A 115 1.19 -5.21 -18.19
CA PRO A 115 1.41 -4.57 -16.91
C PRO A 115 1.39 -3.04 -17.04
N ALA A 116 1.17 -2.35 -15.92
CA ALA A 116 1.27 -0.91 -15.80
C ALA A 116 1.90 -0.52 -14.46
N ARG A 117 2.41 0.71 -14.37
CA ARG A 117 3.05 1.21 -13.17
C ARG A 117 2.55 2.59 -12.77
N ILE A 118 2.85 2.96 -11.54
CA ILE A 118 2.63 4.31 -11.01
C ILE A 118 3.98 4.99 -10.86
N ILE A 119 4.18 6.13 -11.54
CA ILE A 119 5.41 6.91 -11.43
C ILE A 119 5.43 7.60 -10.05
N TRP A 120 6.46 7.31 -9.25
CA TRP A 120 6.61 7.84 -7.89
C TRP A 120 7.31 9.21 -7.84
N ASP A 121 8.52 9.32 -8.35
CA ASP A 121 9.35 10.53 -8.19
C ASP A 121 10.04 10.87 -9.51
N THR A 122 10.34 12.15 -9.75
CA THR A 122 11.30 12.55 -10.77
C THR A 122 12.74 12.51 -10.25
N SER A 123 13.11 11.39 -9.63
CA SER A 123 14.37 11.21 -8.91
C SER A 123 15.59 11.31 -9.83
N SER A 124 16.73 11.73 -9.27
CA SER A 124 18.05 11.62 -9.92
C SER A 124 18.80 10.35 -9.51
N ASP A 125 18.16 9.43 -8.80
CA ASP A 125 18.69 8.08 -8.62
C ASP A 125 18.94 7.43 -10.00
N SER A 126 20.12 6.84 -10.18
CA SER A 126 20.55 6.27 -11.45
C SER A 126 19.60 5.21 -12.01
N TYR A 127 18.85 4.49 -11.16
CA TYR A 127 17.86 3.51 -11.61
C TYR A 127 16.50 4.13 -11.98
N CYS A 128 16.28 5.40 -11.63
CA CYS A 128 15.04 6.14 -11.93
C CYS A 128 15.23 7.15 -13.09
N VAL A 129 16.42 7.20 -13.69
CA VAL A 129 16.76 8.07 -14.82
C VAL A 129 16.90 7.22 -16.08
N ILE A 130 16.34 7.74 -17.18
CA ILE A 130 16.42 7.12 -18.48
C ILE A 130 17.31 7.99 -19.38
N ASP A 131 18.55 7.57 -19.65
CA ASP A 131 19.50 8.44 -20.34
C ASP A 131 19.17 8.71 -21.81
N GLU A 132 18.51 7.77 -22.48
CA GLU A 132 18.04 7.85 -23.87
C GLU A 132 16.82 8.76 -24.03
N CYS A 133 16.09 9.01 -22.95
CA CYS A 133 14.97 9.96 -22.95
C CYS A 133 15.53 11.38 -22.91
N THR A 134 15.18 12.22 -23.88
CA THR A 134 15.67 13.60 -23.98
C THR A 134 14.66 14.66 -23.52
N ASN A 135 13.44 14.26 -23.18
CA ASN A 135 12.37 15.16 -22.71
C ASN A 135 12.10 14.99 -21.20
N SER A 136 10.97 15.51 -20.70
CA SER A 136 10.57 15.36 -19.28
C SER A 136 10.49 13.91 -18.80
N TYR A 137 10.42 12.94 -19.72
CA TYR A 137 10.46 11.52 -19.42
C TYR A 137 11.86 10.98 -19.10
N LYS A 138 12.93 11.75 -19.33
CA LYS A 138 14.27 11.45 -18.80
C LYS A 138 14.25 11.14 -17.31
N LYS A 139 13.33 11.78 -16.60
CA LYS A 139 13.16 11.66 -15.15
C LYS A 139 11.89 10.92 -14.79
N ARG A 140 11.33 10.08 -15.67
CA ARG A 140 10.08 9.36 -15.38
C ARG A 140 10.24 8.19 -14.39
N GLY A 141 11.11 8.35 -13.41
CA GLY A 141 10.89 7.93 -12.04
C GLY A 141 10.85 6.45 -11.72
N CYS A 142 11.26 6.13 -10.51
CA CYS A 142 11.00 4.80 -9.97
C CYS A 142 9.51 4.60 -9.72
N THR A 143 9.15 3.34 -9.54
CA THR A 143 7.88 2.92 -8.97
C THR A 143 8.16 2.41 -7.57
N VAL A 144 7.34 2.79 -6.60
CA VAL A 144 7.35 2.16 -5.27
C VAL A 144 6.16 1.23 -5.11
N SER A 145 6.32 0.17 -4.32
CA SER A 145 5.23 -0.78 -4.05
C SER A 145 4.01 -0.08 -3.46
N GLU A 146 4.21 0.94 -2.62
CA GLU A 146 3.14 1.79 -2.07
C GLU A 146 2.25 2.37 -3.19
N GLY A 147 2.87 2.89 -4.25
CA GLY A 147 2.15 3.44 -5.38
C GLY A 147 1.36 2.39 -6.15
N ILE A 148 1.86 1.14 -6.20
CA ILE A 148 1.12 0.01 -6.78
C ILE A 148 -0.07 -0.38 -5.90
N GLY A 149 0.12 -0.54 -4.59
CA GLY A 149 -0.96 -0.85 -3.66
C GLY A 149 -2.06 0.22 -3.67
N TYR A 150 -1.68 1.49 -3.61
CA TYR A 150 -2.63 2.61 -3.72
C TYR A 150 -3.29 2.65 -5.09
N GLY A 151 -2.53 2.48 -6.17
CA GLY A 151 -3.07 2.47 -7.52
C GLY A 151 -4.09 1.34 -7.73
N MET A 152 -3.84 0.16 -7.18
CA MET A 152 -4.78 -0.97 -7.23
C MET A 152 -6.08 -0.64 -6.49
N LEU A 153 -6.01 -0.09 -5.27
CA LEU A 153 -7.22 0.32 -4.55
C LEU A 153 -7.99 1.43 -5.29
N ILE A 154 -7.29 2.46 -5.78
CA ILE A 154 -7.89 3.58 -6.53
C ILE A 154 -8.61 3.08 -7.77
N THR A 155 -7.93 2.28 -8.60
CA THR A 155 -8.53 1.74 -9.84
C THR A 155 -9.70 0.80 -9.55
N LEU A 156 -9.61 -0.02 -8.50
CA LEU A 156 -10.68 -0.91 -8.08
C LEU A 156 -11.94 -0.15 -7.65
N PHE A 157 -11.81 0.87 -6.78
CA PHE A 157 -12.96 1.65 -6.30
C PHE A 157 -13.49 2.65 -7.33
N ALA A 158 -12.68 3.06 -8.31
CA ALA A 158 -13.16 3.76 -9.50
C ALA A 158 -13.93 2.84 -10.49
N GLY A 159 -13.89 1.52 -10.29
CA GLY A 159 -14.52 0.53 -11.17
C GLY A 159 -13.74 0.24 -12.45
N ASP A 160 -12.45 0.59 -12.51
CA ASP A 160 -11.57 0.41 -13.67
C ASP A 160 -10.74 -0.88 -13.50
N LEU A 161 -11.39 -2.02 -13.74
CA LEU A 161 -10.77 -3.33 -13.59
C LEU A 161 -9.61 -3.58 -14.58
N ASP A 162 -9.61 -2.92 -15.74
CA ASP A 162 -8.51 -3.04 -16.70
C ASP A 162 -7.23 -2.41 -16.15
N ALA A 163 -7.33 -1.17 -15.63
CA ALA A 163 -6.19 -0.51 -15.00
C ALA A 163 -5.73 -1.24 -13.74
N PHE A 164 -6.68 -1.75 -12.94
CA PHE A 164 -6.41 -2.59 -11.77
C PHE A 164 -5.59 -3.83 -12.15
N ASN A 165 -6.03 -4.58 -13.15
CA ASN A 165 -5.36 -5.81 -13.59
C ASN A 165 -3.94 -5.52 -14.10
N SER A 166 -3.73 -4.43 -14.84
CA SER A 166 -2.39 -4.05 -15.28
C SER A 166 -1.44 -3.74 -14.11
N LEU A 167 -1.91 -3.08 -13.05
CA LEU A 167 -1.10 -2.84 -11.85
C LEU A 167 -0.83 -4.14 -11.08
N TRP A 168 -1.82 -5.02 -11.02
CA TRP A 168 -1.67 -6.36 -10.46
C TRP A 168 -0.59 -7.17 -11.18
N TYR A 169 -0.61 -7.22 -12.52
CA TYR A 169 0.40 -7.92 -13.31
C TYR A 169 1.80 -7.36 -13.10
N TYR A 170 1.92 -6.03 -12.92
CA TYR A 170 3.21 -5.41 -12.60
C TYR A 170 3.76 -5.92 -11.27
N SER A 171 2.95 -5.88 -10.21
CA SER A 171 3.36 -6.42 -8.90
C SER A 171 3.70 -7.91 -9.02
N LYS A 172 2.79 -8.71 -9.57
CA LYS A 172 2.94 -10.17 -9.66
C LYS A 172 4.19 -10.58 -10.45
N GLY A 173 4.43 -9.98 -11.61
CA GLY A 173 5.60 -10.30 -12.43
C GLY A 173 6.92 -10.01 -11.70
N TYR A 174 7.03 -8.90 -10.97
CA TYR A 174 8.23 -8.62 -10.18
C TYR A 174 8.41 -9.56 -8.98
N ARG A 175 7.33 -9.99 -8.33
CA ARG A 175 7.41 -11.00 -7.24
C ARG A 175 7.87 -12.35 -7.78
N GLU A 176 7.31 -12.80 -8.90
CA GLU A 176 7.71 -14.03 -9.57
C GLU A 176 9.16 -13.99 -10.04
N TYR A 177 9.59 -12.86 -10.61
CA TYR A 177 10.98 -12.67 -11.04
C TYR A 177 11.98 -12.77 -9.87
N GLN A 178 11.63 -12.21 -8.70
CA GLN A 178 12.48 -12.33 -7.51
C GLN A 178 12.59 -13.77 -6.98
N GLY A 179 11.56 -14.59 -7.17
CA GLY A 179 11.56 -16.01 -6.75
C GLY A 179 11.62 -16.24 -5.23
N GLY A 180 11.39 -15.20 -4.42
CA GLY A 180 11.44 -15.22 -2.96
C GLY A 180 10.04 -15.18 -2.30
N PRO A 181 9.92 -14.58 -1.10
CA PRO A 181 8.62 -14.26 -0.51
C PRO A 181 7.73 -13.55 -1.53
N GLN A 182 6.42 -13.81 -1.49
CA GLN A 182 5.45 -13.19 -2.39
C GLN A 182 5.12 -11.77 -1.92
N LEU A 183 6.16 -10.95 -1.78
CA LEU A 183 6.11 -9.55 -1.40
C LEU A 183 6.68 -8.67 -2.53
N THR A 184 6.02 -7.55 -2.78
CA THR A 184 6.37 -6.65 -3.88
C THR A 184 7.65 -5.90 -3.54
N PRO A 185 8.66 -5.88 -4.43
CA PRO A 185 9.85 -5.08 -4.18
C PRO A 185 9.45 -3.62 -3.99
N TRP A 186 9.90 -3.02 -2.88
CA TRP A 186 9.43 -1.72 -2.43
C TRP A 186 9.78 -0.62 -3.43
N LYS A 187 10.82 -0.82 -4.24
CA LYS A 187 11.25 0.11 -5.28
C LYS A 187 11.79 -0.61 -6.51
N THR A 188 11.25 -0.25 -7.67
CA THR A 188 11.70 -0.71 -8.99
C THR A 188 12.12 0.46 -9.85
N GLY A 189 13.22 0.25 -10.59
CA GLY A 189 13.75 1.23 -11.54
C GLY A 189 12.88 1.39 -12.77
N THR A 190 13.07 2.50 -13.49
CA THR A 190 12.35 2.75 -14.74
C THR A 190 12.91 1.84 -15.83
N PHE A 191 12.09 0.95 -16.39
CA PHE A 191 12.53 -0.05 -17.37
C PHE A 191 13.71 -0.91 -16.91
N SER A 192 13.88 -1.13 -15.61
CA SER A 192 15.05 -1.85 -15.10
C SER A 192 14.65 -2.89 -14.07
N TYR A 193 14.94 -4.15 -14.38
CA TYR A 193 14.95 -5.23 -13.38
C TYR A 193 16.26 -5.25 -12.60
N GLU A 194 17.35 -4.68 -13.16
CA GLU A 194 18.67 -4.64 -12.52
C GLU A 194 18.66 -3.87 -11.20
N SER A 195 17.73 -2.93 -11.02
CA SER A 195 17.55 -2.22 -9.74
C SER A 195 17.33 -3.19 -8.57
N LEU A 196 16.78 -4.39 -8.84
CA LEU A 196 16.54 -5.43 -7.84
C LEU A 196 17.82 -6.16 -7.40
N GLY A 197 18.94 -5.98 -8.10
CA GLY A 197 20.24 -6.47 -7.65
C GLY A 197 20.73 -5.81 -6.36
N ALA A 198 20.17 -4.64 -6.00
CA ALA A 198 20.41 -4.01 -4.71
C ALA A 198 19.44 -4.58 -3.65
N PRO A 199 19.94 -5.23 -2.57
CA PRO A 199 19.08 -5.84 -1.55
C PRO A 199 18.08 -4.88 -0.91
N ALA A 200 18.47 -3.60 -0.82
CA ALA A 200 17.57 -2.56 -0.37
C ALA A 200 16.36 -2.46 -1.29
N ASN A 201 16.50 -2.37 -2.61
CA ASN A 201 15.39 -2.22 -3.56
C ASN A 201 14.49 -3.46 -3.67
N SER A 202 15.06 -4.65 -3.48
CA SER A 202 14.35 -5.93 -3.53
C SER A 202 13.57 -6.25 -2.23
N SER A 203 13.77 -5.49 -1.16
CA SER A 203 12.99 -5.67 0.07
C SER A 203 11.53 -5.24 -0.08
N SER A 204 10.70 -5.57 0.90
CA SER A 204 9.29 -5.17 0.92
C SER A 204 9.04 -3.94 1.81
N ALA A 205 7.86 -3.35 1.61
CA ALA A 205 7.24 -2.40 2.52
C ALA A 205 5.82 -2.90 2.84
N THR A 206 5.59 -3.27 4.09
CA THR A 206 4.40 -4.03 4.51
C THR A 206 3.08 -3.35 4.18
N ASP A 207 3.02 -2.01 4.22
CA ASP A 207 1.80 -1.26 3.89
C ASP A 207 1.35 -1.50 2.45
N ALA A 208 2.29 -1.59 1.52
CA ALA A 208 2.00 -1.86 0.13
C ALA A 208 1.46 -3.27 -0.09
N ASP A 209 2.09 -4.27 0.51
CA ASP A 209 1.69 -5.67 0.35
C ASP A 209 0.33 -5.94 1.01
N LEU A 210 0.04 -5.29 2.14
CA LEU A 210 -1.29 -5.24 2.75
C LEU A 210 -2.35 -4.70 1.77
N ASP A 211 -2.05 -3.61 1.06
CA ASP A 211 -2.96 -2.99 0.11
C ASP A 211 -3.18 -3.80 -1.15
N ILE A 212 -2.12 -4.39 -1.70
CA ILE A 212 -2.19 -5.24 -2.90
C ILE A 212 -3.07 -6.46 -2.60
N ALA A 213 -2.81 -7.17 -1.50
CA ALA A 213 -3.61 -8.32 -1.11
C ALA A 213 -5.07 -7.93 -0.78
N THR A 214 -5.28 -6.78 -0.11
CA THR A 214 -6.62 -6.25 0.15
C THR A 214 -7.40 -6.01 -1.14
N ALA A 215 -6.79 -5.34 -2.11
CA ALA A 215 -7.42 -5.02 -3.39
C ALA A 215 -7.78 -6.30 -4.16
N LEU A 216 -6.91 -7.31 -4.13
CA LEU A 216 -7.18 -8.63 -4.73
C LEU A 216 -8.33 -9.37 -4.04
N ILE A 217 -8.40 -9.37 -2.71
CA ILE A 217 -9.52 -9.99 -1.99
C ILE A 217 -10.84 -9.30 -2.35
N ILE A 218 -10.86 -7.96 -2.39
CA ILE A 218 -12.06 -7.20 -2.77
C ILE A 218 -12.45 -7.53 -4.23
N ALA A 219 -11.49 -7.57 -5.16
CA ALA A 219 -11.72 -7.95 -6.55
C ALA A 219 -12.28 -9.38 -6.68
N TYR A 220 -11.80 -10.33 -5.89
CA TYR A 220 -12.38 -11.67 -5.80
C TYR A 220 -13.86 -11.61 -5.41
N TYR A 221 -14.21 -10.87 -4.35
CA TYR A 221 -15.61 -10.75 -3.94
C TYR A 221 -16.47 -9.99 -4.97
N GLN A 222 -15.92 -9.03 -5.71
CA GLN A 222 -16.66 -8.34 -6.78
C GLN A 222 -16.93 -9.24 -8.00
N THR A 223 -15.98 -10.11 -8.36
CA THR A 223 -15.98 -10.79 -9.67
C THR A 223 -16.20 -12.31 -9.60
N GLY A 224 -15.89 -12.94 -8.46
CA GLY A 224 -15.85 -14.39 -8.30
C GLY A 224 -14.63 -15.07 -8.93
N LEU A 225 -13.64 -14.33 -9.44
CA LEU A 225 -12.47 -14.91 -10.13
C LEU A 225 -11.42 -15.41 -9.12
N ALA A 226 -11.28 -16.74 -9.03
CA ALA A 226 -10.36 -17.42 -8.12
C ALA A 226 -8.89 -16.94 -8.16
N PRO A 227 -8.28 -16.59 -9.32
CA PRO A 227 -6.89 -16.15 -9.37
C PRO A 227 -6.56 -14.93 -8.50
N TYR A 228 -7.54 -14.05 -8.23
CA TYR A 228 -7.33 -12.94 -7.30
C TYR A 228 -7.14 -13.42 -5.87
N LEU A 229 -7.98 -14.35 -5.40
CA LEU A 229 -7.90 -14.86 -4.04
C LEU A 229 -6.67 -15.74 -3.85
N GLU A 230 -6.33 -16.58 -4.83
CA GLU A 230 -5.13 -17.42 -4.81
C GLU A 230 -3.87 -16.57 -4.62
N ASP A 231 -3.73 -15.49 -5.39
CA ASP A 231 -2.59 -14.59 -5.30
C ASP A 231 -2.60 -13.78 -4.00
N ALA A 232 -3.78 -13.31 -3.55
CA ALA A 232 -3.90 -12.62 -2.27
C ALA A 232 -3.48 -13.50 -1.08
N LEU A 233 -3.84 -14.79 -1.08
CA LEU A 233 -3.43 -15.74 -0.05
C LEU A 233 -1.92 -15.99 -0.07
N ALA A 234 -1.30 -16.03 -1.25
CA ALA A 234 0.15 -16.17 -1.37
C ALA A 234 0.89 -14.96 -0.75
N ILE A 235 0.38 -13.75 -0.99
CA ILE A 235 0.90 -12.52 -0.38
C ILE A 235 0.65 -12.52 1.13
N ALA A 236 -0.58 -12.80 1.59
CA ALA A 236 -0.91 -12.83 3.02
C ALA A 236 -0.06 -13.82 3.82
N ASN A 237 0.20 -15.02 3.27
CA ASN A 237 1.12 -15.99 3.89
C ASN A 237 2.56 -15.45 3.99
N SER A 238 3.01 -14.69 3.00
CA SER A 238 4.34 -14.05 3.02
C SER A 238 4.38 -12.91 4.03
N ILE A 239 3.33 -12.09 4.12
CA ILE A 239 3.19 -11.05 5.16
C ILE A 239 3.25 -11.70 6.55
N TRP A 240 2.50 -12.79 6.78
CA TRP A 240 2.52 -13.48 8.07
C TRP A 240 3.94 -13.97 8.43
N THR A 241 4.62 -14.61 7.49
CA THR A 241 5.94 -15.20 7.70
C THR A 241 7.02 -14.12 7.90
N GLU A 242 6.96 -13.06 7.11
CA GLU A 242 8.07 -12.10 6.99
C GLU A 242 7.84 -10.78 7.70
N GLU A 243 6.59 -10.38 7.95
CA GLU A 243 6.24 -9.01 8.33
C GLU A 243 5.34 -8.93 9.57
N ILE A 244 4.94 -10.07 10.14
CA ILE A 244 4.28 -10.11 11.45
C ILE A 244 5.26 -10.58 12.53
N SER A 245 5.35 -9.83 13.62
CA SER A 245 6.21 -10.17 14.74
C SER A 245 5.64 -11.34 15.55
N PRO A 246 6.47 -12.03 16.36
CA PRO A 246 5.98 -13.01 17.33
C PRO A 246 4.98 -12.43 18.36
N SER A 247 4.99 -11.11 18.54
CA SER A 247 4.05 -10.38 19.40
C SER A 247 2.83 -9.85 18.64
N LEU A 248 2.59 -10.31 17.40
CA LEU A 248 1.48 -9.92 16.53
C LEU A 248 1.46 -8.42 16.16
N MET A 249 2.64 -7.79 16.14
CA MET A 249 2.84 -6.43 15.64
C MET A 249 3.23 -6.48 14.16
N ILE A 250 2.83 -5.45 13.41
CA ILE A 250 3.16 -5.32 11.99
C ILE A 250 4.55 -4.68 11.85
N TYR A 251 5.55 -5.42 11.38
CA TYR A 251 6.85 -4.87 11.00
C TYR A 251 6.72 -3.96 9.79
N SER A 252 7.72 -3.09 9.57
CA SER A 252 7.73 -2.12 8.47
C SER A 252 8.32 -2.66 7.16
N GLY A 253 8.64 -3.95 7.11
CA GLY A 253 9.10 -4.68 5.92
C GLY A 253 9.82 -5.98 6.30
N ASN A 254 10.26 -6.74 5.31
CA ASN A 254 10.86 -8.07 5.51
C ASN A 254 12.33 -8.08 5.96
N MET A 255 13.04 -6.95 5.89
CA MET A 255 14.47 -6.87 6.23
C MET A 255 14.75 -6.98 7.73
N ALA A 256 15.93 -7.50 8.08
CA ALA A 256 16.41 -7.61 9.46
C ALA A 256 16.46 -6.26 10.21
N THR A 257 16.57 -5.12 9.51
CA THR A 257 16.52 -3.79 10.13
C THR A 257 15.20 -3.50 10.85
N TRP A 258 14.12 -4.19 10.49
CA TRP A 258 12.81 -4.06 11.12
C TRP A 258 12.57 -5.08 12.24
N LYS A 259 13.43 -6.10 12.33
CA LYS A 259 13.28 -7.28 13.21
C LYS A 259 14.32 -7.27 14.33
N THR A 260 14.58 -6.09 14.90
CA THR A 260 15.57 -5.91 15.99
C THR A 260 14.98 -6.32 17.35
N ALA A 261 15.78 -6.24 18.41
CA ALA A 261 15.31 -6.53 19.78
C ALA A 261 14.29 -5.50 20.31
N ASP A 262 14.33 -4.26 19.81
CA ASP A 262 13.28 -3.24 19.99
C ASP A 262 12.89 -2.72 18.60
N PRO A 263 11.98 -3.41 17.91
CA PRO A 263 11.55 -3.05 16.57
C PRO A 263 10.98 -1.63 16.49
N ILE A 264 11.17 -1.02 15.32
CA ILE A 264 10.63 0.30 15.01
C ILE A 264 9.44 0.11 14.05
N PHE A 265 8.29 0.63 14.48
CA PHE A 265 7.00 0.48 13.86
C PHE A 265 6.50 1.79 13.26
N ASN A 266 5.82 1.66 12.13
CA ASN A 266 5.07 2.73 11.48
C ASN A 266 3.58 2.48 11.66
N LEU A 267 2.90 3.34 12.43
CA LEU A 267 1.48 3.15 12.74
C LEU A 267 0.56 3.30 11.53
N SER A 268 1.01 3.98 10.47
CA SER A 268 0.25 4.11 9.22
C SER A 268 0.23 2.84 8.37
N TYR A 269 1.08 1.86 8.71
CA TYR A 269 1.10 0.54 8.06
C TYR A 269 0.00 -0.36 8.62
N PHE A 270 -0.62 0.00 9.74
CA PHE A 270 -1.81 -0.68 10.22
C PHE A 270 -3.00 -0.38 9.29
N SER A 271 -3.37 -1.38 8.49
CA SER A 271 -4.59 -1.38 7.67
C SER A 271 -5.60 -2.36 8.27
N PRO A 272 -6.54 -1.91 9.14
CA PRO A 272 -7.44 -2.83 9.83
C PRO A 272 -8.34 -3.62 8.88
N VAL A 273 -8.77 -3.00 7.77
CA VAL A 273 -9.54 -3.68 6.72
C VAL A 273 -8.74 -4.83 6.12
N ALA A 274 -7.45 -4.65 5.83
CA ALA A 274 -6.59 -5.72 5.34
C ALA A 274 -6.58 -6.90 6.31
N ILE A 275 -6.33 -6.62 7.60
CA ILE A 275 -6.23 -7.65 8.64
C ILE A 275 -7.57 -8.39 8.82
N ARG A 276 -8.70 -7.70 8.74
CA ARG A 276 -10.03 -8.34 8.79
C ARG A 276 -10.29 -9.23 7.58
N LEU A 277 -9.91 -8.78 6.38
CA LEU A 277 -10.02 -9.57 5.17
C LEU A 277 -9.14 -10.81 5.23
N PHE A 278 -7.92 -10.69 5.77
CA PHE A 278 -7.04 -11.84 5.98
C PHE A 278 -7.62 -12.82 6.99
N ALA A 279 -8.14 -12.34 8.13
CA ALA A 279 -8.86 -13.19 9.09
C ALA A 279 -10.07 -13.92 8.46
N LEU A 280 -10.69 -13.30 7.45
CA LEU A 280 -11.79 -13.89 6.71
C LEU A 280 -11.33 -15.00 5.76
N VAL A 281 -10.24 -14.81 5.01
CA VAL A 281 -9.84 -15.75 3.93
C VAL A 281 -8.73 -16.73 4.33
N ASP A 282 -7.89 -16.38 5.30
CA ASP A 282 -6.80 -17.21 5.81
C ASP A 282 -7.11 -17.65 7.25
N LYS A 283 -7.46 -18.93 7.40
CA LYS A 283 -7.85 -19.54 8.69
C LYS A 283 -6.69 -20.13 9.46
N ASN A 284 -5.48 -20.14 8.89
CA ASN A 284 -4.32 -20.78 9.51
C ASN A 284 -3.55 -19.85 10.46
N HIS A 285 -3.84 -18.55 10.41
CA HIS A 285 -3.08 -17.52 11.11
C HIS A 285 -3.98 -16.64 11.98
N ASP A 286 -3.45 -16.15 13.11
CA ASP A 286 -4.18 -15.32 14.07
C ASP A 286 -4.20 -13.84 13.66
N TRP A 287 -4.82 -13.56 12.52
CA TRP A 287 -5.03 -12.19 12.04
C TRP A 287 -5.94 -11.37 12.99
N THR A 288 -6.86 -12.03 13.69
CA THR A 288 -7.68 -11.35 14.72
C THR A 288 -6.82 -10.87 15.89
N GLY A 289 -5.83 -11.66 16.30
CA GLY A 289 -4.82 -11.26 17.28
C GLY A 289 -4.00 -10.05 16.81
N VAL A 290 -3.56 -10.04 15.54
CA VAL A 290 -2.88 -8.86 14.95
C VAL A 290 -3.77 -7.62 15.00
N LEU A 291 -5.05 -7.74 14.62
CA LEU A 291 -6.01 -6.64 14.65
C LEU A 291 -6.14 -6.04 16.07
N ASN A 292 -6.30 -6.91 17.06
CA ASN A 292 -6.46 -6.49 18.46
C ASN A 292 -5.19 -5.85 19.00
N THR A 293 -4.03 -6.48 18.80
CA THR A 293 -2.73 -5.96 19.21
C THR A 293 -2.48 -4.57 18.62
N MET A 294 -2.75 -4.37 17.33
CA MET A 294 -2.48 -3.09 16.66
C MET A 294 -3.44 -1.98 17.11
N TYR A 295 -4.72 -2.28 17.36
CA TYR A 295 -5.64 -1.29 17.96
C TYR A 295 -5.23 -0.91 19.38
N ASP A 296 -4.91 -1.88 20.23
CA ASP A 296 -4.48 -1.62 21.60
C ASP A 296 -3.19 -0.79 21.61
N TYR A 297 -2.26 -1.12 20.72
CA TYR A 297 -1.02 -0.36 20.52
C TYR A 297 -1.30 1.08 20.10
N MET A 298 -2.13 1.28 19.08
CA MET A 298 -2.50 2.61 18.57
C MET A 298 -3.18 3.46 19.65
N LEU A 299 -4.18 2.92 20.35
CA LEU A 299 -4.87 3.61 21.44
C LEU A 299 -3.93 4.00 22.58
N ARG A 300 -2.98 3.13 22.93
CA ARG A 300 -1.95 3.41 23.94
C ARG A 300 -1.01 4.55 23.53
N VAL A 301 -0.55 4.56 22.27
CA VAL A 301 0.29 5.65 21.74
C VAL A 301 -0.47 6.98 21.76
N GLN A 302 -1.72 6.97 21.33
CA GLN A 302 -2.55 8.18 21.29
C GLN A 302 -2.80 8.75 22.69
N ALA A 303 -3.06 7.90 23.68
CA ALA A 303 -3.30 8.29 25.07
C ALA A 303 -2.04 8.83 25.76
N ALA A 304 -0.85 8.34 25.40
CA ALA A 304 0.42 8.81 25.96
C ALA A 304 0.93 10.11 25.31
N GLY A 305 0.49 10.41 24.09
CA GLY A 305 0.92 11.56 23.29
C GLY A 305 0.00 12.77 23.40
N THR A 306 -0.10 13.51 22.30
CA THR A 306 -0.93 14.72 22.18
C THR A 306 -2.32 14.46 21.58
N GLY A 307 -2.67 13.20 21.29
CA GLY A 307 -3.88 12.81 20.57
C GLY A 307 -3.67 12.53 19.08
N VAL A 308 -2.49 12.87 18.53
CA VAL A 308 -2.03 12.44 17.19
C VAL A 308 -0.87 11.45 17.30
N PHE A 309 -0.45 10.89 16.17
CA PHE A 309 0.56 9.85 16.08
C PHE A 309 1.89 10.38 15.54
N PRO A 310 3.04 9.95 16.10
CA PRO A 310 4.33 10.18 15.46
C PRO A 310 4.48 9.25 14.24
N ASP A 311 5.22 9.68 13.22
CA ASP A 311 5.51 8.86 12.04
C ASP A 311 6.13 7.49 12.39
N TRP A 312 6.99 7.44 13.41
CA TRP A 312 7.68 6.22 13.82
C TRP A 312 7.72 6.06 15.33
N THR A 313 7.53 4.83 15.80
CA THR A 313 7.50 4.47 17.23
C THR A 313 8.31 3.20 17.49
N ASN A 314 8.86 3.04 18.70
CA ASN A 314 9.37 1.75 19.16
C ASN A 314 8.27 0.92 19.85
N THR A 315 8.57 -0.28 20.34
CA THR A 315 7.59 -1.16 21.02
C THR A 315 6.88 -0.49 22.21
N ALA A 316 7.55 0.44 22.89
CA ALA A 316 6.98 1.19 24.00
C ALA A 316 6.01 2.29 23.55
N GLY A 317 5.81 2.50 22.25
CA GLY A 317 4.97 3.58 21.72
C GLY A 317 5.65 4.95 21.74
N VAL A 318 6.96 4.99 21.98
CA VAL A 318 7.75 6.23 22.05
C VAL A 318 8.27 6.57 20.66
N ALA A 319 8.18 7.85 20.28
CA ALA A 319 8.69 8.31 19.00
C ALA A 319 10.20 8.05 18.86
N VAL A 320 10.62 7.44 17.74
CA VAL A 320 12.03 7.08 17.50
C VAL A 320 12.39 7.24 16.01
N ASN A 321 13.62 7.68 15.73
CA ASN A 321 14.11 7.74 14.35
C ASN A 321 14.44 6.32 13.84
N PRO A 322 13.83 5.84 12.74
CA PRO A 322 14.13 4.53 12.15
C PRO A 322 15.54 4.41 11.56
N LYS A 323 16.28 5.53 11.41
CA LYS A 323 17.62 5.60 10.79
C LYS A 323 17.69 5.05 9.36
N ASN A 324 16.56 5.00 8.66
CA ASN A 324 16.46 4.63 7.24
C ASN A 324 16.43 5.85 6.29
N GLY A 325 16.44 7.07 6.85
CA GLY A 325 16.37 8.33 6.10
C GLY A 325 14.97 8.85 5.79
N SER A 326 13.88 8.14 6.13
CA SER A 326 12.51 8.57 5.79
C SER A 326 11.99 9.73 6.65
N ALA A 327 12.43 9.82 7.91
CA ALA A 327 11.92 10.81 8.87
C ALA A 327 12.99 11.36 9.82
N ASP A 328 14.22 11.56 9.35
CA ASP A 328 15.39 11.87 10.20
C ASP A 328 15.16 13.02 11.19
N LYS A 329 14.38 14.03 10.79
CA LYS A 329 14.08 15.24 11.57
C LYS A 329 12.61 15.45 11.89
N THR A 330 11.75 14.48 11.58
CA THR A 330 10.29 14.61 11.68
C THR A 330 9.61 13.38 12.28
N TYR A 331 10.36 12.35 12.67
CA TYR A 331 9.82 11.07 13.13
C TYR A 331 8.82 11.15 14.30
N TRP A 332 8.85 12.22 15.09
CA TRP A 332 7.95 12.45 16.23
C TRP A 332 6.70 13.28 15.89
N MET A 333 6.56 13.70 14.64
CA MET A 333 5.45 14.53 14.18
C MET A 333 4.36 13.65 13.55
N PHE A 334 3.12 14.13 13.58
CA PHE A 334 2.10 13.70 12.64
C PHE A 334 2.47 14.30 11.28
N TYR A 335 3.26 13.54 10.51
CA TYR A 335 3.79 13.99 9.24
C TYR A 335 3.71 12.86 8.22
N HIS A 336 4.72 12.73 7.35
CA HIS A 336 4.60 12.07 6.04
C HIS A 336 4.03 10.66 6.16
N GLU A 337 4.33 9.96 7.25
CA GLU A 337 3.80 8.63 7.45
C GLU A 337 2.37 8.68 8.02
N SER A 338 2.21 9.38 9.15
CA SER A 338 0.98 9.40 9.96
C SER A 338 -0.22 10.02 9.25
N VAL A 339 -0.01 10.82 8.20
CA VAL A 339 -1.11 11.40 7.39
C VAL A 339 -2.09 10.36 6.84
N ARG A 340 -1.64 9.12 6.67
CA ARG A 340 -2.45 8.02 6.14
C ARG A 340 -3.34 7.35 7.20
N ILE A 341 -3.04 7.53 8.49
CA ILE A 341 -3.77 6.90 9.60
C ILE A 341 -5.28 7.23 9.57
N PRO A 342 -5.71 8.50 9.42
CA PRO A 342 -7.13 8.81 9.35
C PRO A 342 -7.88 8.01 8.28
N TRP A 343 -7.28 7.81 7.10
CA TRP A 343 -7.87 7.00 6.04
C TRP A 343 -7.96 5.52 6.41
N ARG A 344 -6.87 4.92 6.89
CA ARG A 344 -6.86 3.50 7.31
C ARG A 344 -7.98 3.19 8.31
N ILE A 345 -8.14 4.08 9.29
CA ILE A 345 -9.09 3.89 10.38
C ILE A 345 -10.51 4.28 9.97
N ALA A 346 -10.68 5.35 9.18
CA ALA A 346 -11.98 5.76 8.66
C ALA A 346 -12.58 4.70 7.74
N TRP A 347 -11.77 4.06 6.89
CA TRP A 347 -12.24 2.96 6.07
C TRP A 347 -12.74 1.79 6.93
N ASP A 348 -11.99 1.38 7.95
CA ASP A 348 -12.43 0.30 8.84
C ASP A 348 -13.73 0.64 9.56
N TYR A 349 -13.82 1.84 10.14
CA TYR A 349 -15.03 2.29 10.81
C TYR A 349 -16.22 2.36 9.85
N TYR A 350 -16.01 2.87 8.64
CA TYR A 350 -17.04 2.97 7.61
C TYR A 350 -17.65 1.60 7.26
N TRP A 351 -16.85 0.53 7.24
CA TRP A 351 -17.33 -0.81 6.87
C TRP A 351 -17.85 -1.65 8.04
N THR A 352 -17.33 -1.43 9.25
CA THR A 352 -17.51 -2.36 10.37
C THR A 352 -18.10 -1.72 11.63
N GLN A 353 -18.06 -0.39 11.72
CA GLN A 353 -18.47 0.37 12.90
C GLN A 353 -17.72 -0.04 14.19
N ASP A 354 -16.48 -0.53 14.09
CA ASP A 354 -15.69 -0.92 15.27
C ASP A 354 -15.48 0.28 16.22
N PRO A 355 -15.87 0.16 17.51
CA PRO A 355 -15.78 1.27 18.45
C PRO A 355 -14.34 1.75 18.70
N ARG A 356 -13.33 0.89 18.51
CA ARG A 356 -11.91 1.29 18.63
C ARG A 356 -11.49 2.21 17.50
N ALA A 357 -11.94 1.91 16.27
CA ALA A 357 -11.73 2.78 15.12
C ALA A 357 -12.39 4.15 15.34
N GLN A 358 -13.63 4.13 15.86
CA GLN A 358 -14.34 5.35 16.23
C GLN A 358 -13.58 6.19 17.27
N GLN A 359 -13.06 5.55 18.32
CA GLN A 359 -12.30 6.22 19.38
C GLN A 359 -11.05 6.91 18.83
N VAL A 360 -10.29 6.24 17.96
CA VAL A 360 -9.10 6.82 17.31
C VAL A 360 -9.48 8.05 16.48
N LEU A 361 -10.52 7.94 15.65
CA LEU A 361 -10.99 9.05 14.80
C LEU A 361 -11.50 10.23 15.63
N ASN A 362 -12.28 9.98 16.68
CA ASN A 362 -12.81 11.03 17.55
C ASN A 362 -11.70 11.79 18.28
N THR A 363 -10.64 11.10 18.70
CA THR A 363 -9.50 11.73 19.35
C THR A 363 -8.71 12.60 18.36
N LEU A 364 -8.47 12.11 17.13
CA LEU A 364 -7.86 12.89 16.05
C LEU A 364 -8.73 14.11 15.67
N ASN A 365 -10.05 13.93 15.57
CA ASN A 365 -10.98 15.00 15.23
C ASN A 365 -11.03 16.08 16.32
N THR A 366 -11.07 15.67 17.60
CA THR A 366 -11.04 16.60 18.73
C THR A 366 -9.76 17.42 18.73
N PHE A 367 -8.62 16.78 18.45
CA PHE A 367 -7.34 17.46 18.35
C PHE A 367 -7.37 18.56 17.26
N ILE A 368 -7.72 18.19 16.02
CA ILE A 368 -7.67 19.14 14.90
C ILE A 368 -8.75 20.21 14.99
N SER A 369 -9.94 19.86 15.50
CA SER A 369 -11.01 20.80 15.77
C SER A 369 -10.57 21.84 16.79
N THR A 370 -9.89 21.42 17.87
CA THR A 370 -9.31 22.36 18.85
C THR A 370 -8.28 23.28 18.21
N LYS A 371 -7.37 22.74 17.39
CA LYS A 371 -6.32 23.53 16.71
C LYS A 371 -6.86 24.54 15.70
N SER A 372 -8.04 24.28 15.13
CA SER A 372 -8.72 25.13 14.15
C SER A 372 -9.80 26.03 14.75
N GLY A 373 -9.98 26.03 16.08
CA GLY A 373 -11.03 26.80 16.76
C GLY A 373 -12.45 26.29 16.48
N GLY A 374 -12.59 25.02 16.09
CA GLY A 374 -13.85 24.36 15.79
C GLY A 374 -14.33 24.50 14.35
N ASP A 375 -13.59 25.21 13.48
CA ASP A 375 -14.00 25.50 12.11
C ASP A 375 -12.99 24.93 11.09
N PRO A 376 -13.36 23.96 10.24
CA PRO A 376 -12.48 23.40 9.23
C PRO A 376 -12.02 24.43 8.17
N ALA A 377 -12.71 25.57 8.00
CA ALA A 377 -12.23 26.65 7.15
C ALA A 377 -10.88 27.24 7.64
N ASN A 378 -10.59 27.13 8.94
CA ASN A 378 -9.32 27.56 9.51
C ASN A 378 -8.17 26.58 9.25
N LEU A 379 -8.42 25.38 8.70
CA LEU A 379 -7.33 24.45 8.35
C LEU A 379 -6.30 25.08 7.39
N GLU A 380 -6.69 26.00 6.52
CA GLU A 380 -5.73 26.67 5.63
C GLU A 380 -4.77 27.61 6.36
N THR A 381 -5.17 28.14 7.52
CA THR A 381 -4.34 29.02 8.35
C THR A 381 -3.62 28.24 9.44
N THR A 382 -4.32 27.29 10.09
CA THR A 382 -3.79 26.48 11.22
C THR A 382 -3.16 25.17 10.78
N GLY A 383 -3.45 24.67 9.58
CA GLY A 383 -2.96 23.42 9.00
C GLY A 383 -1.76 23.60 8.07
N LYS A 384 -1.20 24.81 7.99
CA LYS A 384 0.21 25.05 7.60
C LYS A 384 1.19 24.54 8.66
N VAL A 385 0.78 23.57 9.46
CA VAL A 385 1.41 23.18 10.71
C VAL A 385 1.53 21.67 10.71
N MET A 386 2.74 21.18 10.97
CA MET A 386 3.00 19.79 11.29
C MET A 386 2.83 19.65 12.80
N TYR A 387 1.96 18.77 13.26
CA TYR A 387 1.67 18.69 14.68
C TYR A 387 2.62 17.73 15.38
N SER A 388 3.15 18.14 16.52
CA SER A 388 3.94 17.23 17.35
C SER A 388 3.05 16.18 17.99
N ALA A 389 3.44 14.91 17.90
CA ALA A 389 2.80 13.83 18.64
C ALA A 389 3.38 13.66 20.06
N VAL A 390 4.48 14.35 20.36
CA VAL A 390 5.17 14.32 21.65
C VAL A 390 4.86 15.58 22.44
N ALA A 391 4.35 15.41 23.66
CA ALA A 391 4.01 16.52 24.55
C ALA A 391 5.22 17.41 24.84
N GLY A 392 5.01 18.73 24.80
CA GLY A 392 6.05 19.74 25.05
C GLY A 392 7.02 19.98 23.89
N GLN A 393 6.98 19.17 22.83
CA GLN A 393 7.71 19.46 21.59
C GLN A 393 6.90 20.45 20.72
N PRO A 394 7.56 21.42 20.07
CA PRO A 394 6.87 22.41 19.25
C PRO A 394 6.28 21.78 17.99
N ASP A 395 5.13 22.31 17.58
CA ASP A 395 4.60 22.07 16.24
C ASP A 395 5.55 22.68 15.18
N GLY A 396 5.64 22.05 14.02
CA GLY A 396 6.39 22.55 12.86
C GLY A 396 5.51 23.37 11.92
N SER A 397 6.10 23.96 10.87
CA SER A 397 5.32 24.70 9.85
C SER A 397 5.65 24.23 8.43
N THR A 398 4.65 24.31 7.57
CA THR A 398 4.74 24.09 6.12
C THR A 398 4.30 25.36 5.39
N ASN A 399 4.68 25.51 4.12
CA ASN A 399 4.33 26.70 3.36
C ASN A 399 2.83 26.73 2.95
N SER A 400 2.19 25.56 2.89
CA SER A 400 0.81 25.39 2.44
C SER A 400 0.19 24.11 2.98
N LEU A 401 -1.12 24.12 3.24
CA LEU A 401 -1.88 22.89 3.49
C LEU A 401 -2.05 22.12 2.17
N LEU A 402 -1.24 21.07 1.99
CA LEU A 402 -1.38 20.20 0.83
C LEU A 402 -2.66 19.35 0.93
N PRO A 403 -3.26 18.95 -0.21
CA PRO A 403 -4.52 18.21 -0.23
C PRO A 403 -4.54 16.92 0.61
N ASN A 404 -3.44 16.18 0.70
CA ASN A 404 -3.39 14.97 1.54
C ASN A 404 -3.59 15.28 3.02
N TRP A 405 -3.01 16.36 3.55
CA TRP A 405 -3.26 16.79 4.94
C TRP A 405 -4.71 17.21 5.14
N HIS A 406 -5.24 17.98 4.19
CA HIS A 406 -6.62 18.45 4.24
C HIS A 406 -7.59 17.25 4.29
N GLY A 407 -7.47 16.33 3.33
CA GLY A 407 -8.34 15.14 3.27
C GLY A 407 -8.20 14.24 4.49
N ALA A 408 -6.98 14.04 5.01
CA ALA A 408 -6.74 13.30 6.24
C ALA A 408 -7.51 13.89 7.43
N TRP A 409 -7.54 15.22 7.57
CA TRP A 409 -8.31 15.87 8.62
C TRP A 409 -9.83 15.80 8.40
N CYS A 410 -10.32 15.83 7.16
CA CYS A 410 -11.75 15.63 6.88
C CYS A 410 -12.20 14.23 7.29
N LEU A 411 -11.41 13.20 6.98
CA LEU A 411 -11.69 11.79 7.30
C LEU A 411 -11.90 11.53 8.79
N THR A 412 -11.25 12.31 9.67
CA THR A 412 -11.45 12.19 11.12
C THR A 412 -12.91 12.43 11.54
N GLY A 413 -13.66 13.24 10.78
CA GLY A 413 -15.07 13.52 11.04
C GLY A 413 -15.98 12.29 10.91
N MET A 414 -15.55 11.27 10.16
CA MET A 414 -16.28 10.00 10.03
C MET A 414 -16.45 9.26 11.36
N GLY A 415 -15.67 9.59 12.40
CA GLY A 415 -15.84 9.06 13.76
C GLY A 415 -17.14 9.48 14.47
N GLY A 416 -17.91 10.43 13.90
CA GLY A 416 -19.21 10.85 14.43
C GLY A 416 -19.44 12.36 14.46
N ASN A 417 -18.55 13.17 13.88
CA ASN A 417 -18.69 14.63 13.79
C ASN A 417 -19.17 15.04 12.39
N GLN A 418 -20.48 14.90 12.14
CA GLN A 418 -21.09 15.17 10.83
C GLN A 418 -20.87 16.61 10.36
N ALA A 419 -20.96 17.60 11.27
CA ALA A 419 -20.79 19.01 10.91
C ALA A 419 -19.38 19.31 10.40
N TRP A 420 -18.35 18.75 11.07
CA TRP A 420 -16.97 18.83 10.59
C TRP A 420 -16.80 18.11 9.26
N LEU A 421 -17.32 16.88 9.16
CA LEU A 421 -17.20 16.04 7.97
C LEU A 421 -17.79 16.74 6.73
N ASP A 422 -18.97 17.32 6.85
CA ASP A 422 -19.65 18.03 5.77
C ASP A 422 -18.87 19.28 5.33
N ALA A 423 -18.55 20.17 6.28
CA ALA A 423 -17.89 21.43 5.97
C ALA A 423 -16.45 21.23 5.44
N CYS A 424 -15.69 20.30 6.03
CA CYS A 424 -14.34 19.98 5.57
C CYS A 424 -14.37 19.35 4.18
N THR A 425 -15.26 18.38 3.93
CA THR A 425 -15.34 17.71 2.62
C THR A 425 -15.79 18.66 1.53
N ALA A 426 -16.71 19.58 1.81
CA ALA A 426 -17.10 20.62 0.85
C ALA A 426 -15.89 21.43 0.37
N SER A 427 -15.00 21.84 1.29
CA SER A 427 -13.76 22.57 0.97
C SER A 427 -12.73 21.69 0.26
N PHE A 428 -12.56 20.45 0.72
CA PHE A 428 -11.66 19.49 0.07
C PHE A 428 -12.06 19.23 -1.38
N ASN A 429 -13.36 19.10 -1.67
CA ASN A 429 -13.90 18.86 -3.02
C ASN A 429 -13.65 20.03 -4.00
N THR A 430 -13.25 21.21 -3.53
CA THR A 430 -12.84 22.32 -4.42
C THR A 430 -11.34 22.31 -4.74
N LYS A 431 -10.55 21.40 -4.17
CA LYS A 431 -9.11 21.34 -4.42
C LYS A 431 -8.82 20.89 -5.84
N THR A 432 -7.75 21.46 -6.40
CA THR A 432 -7.29 21.16 -7.76
C THR A 432 -5.93 20.49 -7.74
N PHE A 433 -5.75 19.56 -8.67
CA PHE A 433 -4.48 18.91 -8.99
C PHE A 433 -3.68 19.75 -9.98
N SER A 434 -2.40 20.02 -9.73
CA SER A 434 -1.52 20.65 -10.73
C SER A 434 -0.06 20.22 -10.59
N GLY A 435 0.65 20.12 -11.72
CA GLY A 435 2.04 19.69 -11.75
C GLY A 435 2.24 18.22 -11.35
N PHE A 436 3.47 17.88 -10.97
CA PHE A 436 3.85 16.53 -10.54
C PHE A 436 4.24 16.55 -9.07
N ASN A 437 3.36 16.02 -8.21
CA ASN A 437 3.61 15.84 -6.78
C ASN A 437 2.93 14.55 -6.29
N TYR A 438 3.58 13.41 -6.53
CA TYR A 438 2.99 12.07 -6.38
C TYR A 438 2.24 11.89 -5.06
N PHE A 439 2.91 12.14 -3.92
CA PHE A 439 2.40 11.70 -2.63
C PHE A 439 1.13 12.46 -2.21
N PRO A 440 1.07 13.80 -2.29
CA PRO A 440 -0.17 14.53 -2.08
C PRO A 440 -1.28 14.14 -3.06
N HIS A 441 -0.94 13.89 -4.32
CA HIS A 441 -1.92 13.64 -5.38
C HIS A 441 -2.56 12.25 -5.30
N ILE A 442 -1.78 11.21 -5.02
CA ILE A 442 -2.30 9.85 -4.88
C ILE A 442 -3.18 9.74 -3.63
N LEU A 443 -2.77 10.34 -2.51
CA LEU A 443 -3.55 10.36 -1.28
C LEU A 443 -4.80 11.24 -1.42
N MET A 444 -4.73 12.38 -2.11
CA MET A 444 -5.92 13.17 -2.41
C MET A 444 -6.97 12.35 -3.17
N THR A 445 -6.53 11.57 -4.17
CA THR A 445 -7.41 10.69 -4.95
C THR A 445 -8.02 9.61 -4.06
N MET A 446 -7.18 8.92 -3.27
CA MET A 446 -7.62 7.88 -2.32
C MET A 446 -8.64 8.40 -1.29
N TYR A 447 -8.34 9.53 -0.65
CA TYR A 447 -9.18 10.09 0.42
C TYR A 447 -10.50 10.60 -0.14
N SER A 448 -10.46 11.15 -1.36
CA SER A 448 -11.67 11.51 -2.09
C SER A 448 -12.61 10.35 -2.29
N GLU A 449 -12.08 9.21 -2.72
CA GLU A 449 -12.91 8.05 -3.03
C GLU A 449 -13.64 7.57 -1.78
N LEU A 450 -12.98 7.57 -0.62
CA LEU A 450 -13.65 7.25 0.65
C LEU A 450 -14.67 8.33 1.04
N LEU A 451 -14.26 9.61 1.10
CA LEU A 451 -15.14 10.72 1.50
C LEU A 451 -16.36 10.88 0.58
N ASN A 452 -16.23 10.52 -0.69
CA ASN A 452 -17.28 10.65 -1.69
C ASN A 452 -18.00 9.31 -1.99
N GLY A 453 -17.82 8.29 -1.15
CA GLY A 453 -18.66 7.09 -1.14
C GLY A 453 -18.33 6.02 -2.18
N LEU A 454 -17.12 6.02 -2.75
CA LEU A 454 -16.67 4.99 -3.70
C LEU A 454 -16.13 3.73 -3.02
N PHE A 455 -15.76 3.80 -1.74
CA PHE A 455 -15.29 2.66 -0.95
C PHE A 455 -16.43 1.70 -0.56
N VAL A 456 -17.12 1.15 -1.55
CA VAL A 456 -18.29 0.28 -1.38
C VAL A 456 -17.82 -1.16 -1.14
N LYS A 457 -18.25 -1.74 -0.01
CA LYS A 457 -18.13 -3.16 0.33
C LYS A 457 -18.92 -4.02 -0.69
N PRO A 458 -18.29 -5.01 -1.34
CA PRO A 458 -19.00 -5.94 -2.22
C PRO A 458 -20.13 -6.66 -1.47
N ALA A 459 -21.29 -6.85 -2.11
CA ALA A 459 -22.45 -7.47 -1.46
C ALA A 459 -22.22 -8.94 -1.05
N THR A 460 -21.26 -9.59 -1.68
CA THR A 460 -20.82 -10.97 -1.42
C THR A 460 -19.77 -11.06 -0.33
N LEU A 461 -19.19 -9.94 0.13
CA LEU A 461 -18.15 -9.90 1.15
C LEU A 461 -18.81 -10.03 2.55
N PRO A 462 -18.63 -11.14 3.28
CA PRO A 462 -19.22 -11.36 4.59
C PRO A 462 -18.40 -10.67 5.71
N LEU A 463 -18.34 -9.33 5.66
CA LEU A 463 -17.65 -8.49 6.65
C LEU A 463 -18.61 -7.52 7.35
#